data_AF-A0A7W9LPW3-F1
#
_entry.id   AF-A0A7W9LPW3-F1
#
_cell.length_a   1.000
_cell.length_b   1.000
_cell.length_c   1.000
_cell.angle_alpha   90.00
_cell.angle_beta   90.00
_cell.angle_gamma   90.00
#
_symmetry.space_group_name_H-M   'P 1'
#
loop_
_entity.id
_entity.type
_entity.pdbx_description
1 polymer ?
#
loop_
_entity_poly.entity_id
_entity_poly.type
_entity_poly.pdbx_seq_one_letter_code
_entity_poly.pdbx_strand_id
1 'polypeptide(L)'
;MRGVRADEQVLICPDCQQNKGWSSDLDRCTVCGATTLVRRLGHTVCRSCEASATAEFLAVETTMDRGFAIRMPGPGRHRRTDSRDLSADVASAIDRVLGRAPARPTRSAIADALDTPEVNTQEQEKVPPDGAA
;
A
#
# COMPACT_ATOMS: atom_id res chain seq x y z
N MET A 1 -4.92 30.63 -18.01
CA MET A 1 -3.91 29.70 -17.46
C MET A 1 -4.33 29.24 -16.07
N ARG A 2 -3.92 28.05 -15.62
CA ARG A 2 -4.12 27.58 -14.24
C ARG A 2 -2.78 27.36 -13.53
N GLY A 3 -2.75 27.51 -12.22
CA GLY A 3 -1.59 27.24 -11.36
C GLY A 3 -2.04 26.80 -9.97
N VAL A 4 -1.09 26.48 -9.10
CA VAL A 4 -1.37 26.15 -7.68
C VAL A 4 -0.76 27.24 -6.80
N ARG A 5 -1.48 27.67 -5.76
CA ARG A 5 -1.01 28.62 -4.76
C ARG A 5 -1.55 28.20 -3.40
N ALA A 6 -0.67 28.12 -2.41
CA ALA A 6 -1.04 27.66 -1.07
C ALA A 6 -1.82 26.34 -1.13
N ASP A 7 -1.34 25.43 -1.98
CA ASP A 7 -1.96 24.15 -2.24
C ASP A 7 -3.34 24.23 -2.95
N GLU A 8 -3.89 25.38 -3.31
CA GLU A 8 -5.18 25.47 -4.03
C GLU A 8 -5.04 25.66 -5.55
N GLN A 9 -5.98 25.11 -6.33
CA GLN A 9 -6.01 25.30 -7.78
C GLN A 9 -6.63 26.65 -8.13
N VAL A 10 -5.81 27.56 -8.69
CA VAL A 10 -6.24 28.91 -9.08
C VAL A 10 -6.28 29.10 -10.60
N LEU A 11 -7.20 29.95 -11.05
CA LEU A 11 -7.21 30.50 -12.41
C LEU A 11 -6.50 31.85 -12.40
N ILE A 12 -5.57 32.05 -13.32
CA ILE A 12 -4.92 33.36 -13.49
C ILE A 12 -5.67 34.10 -14.59
N CYS A 13 -6.20 35.29 -14.27
CA CYS A 13 -6.94 36.12 -15.21
C CYS A 13 -6.06 36.56 -16.40
N PRO A 14 -6.61 36.79 -17.61
CA PRO A 14 -5.81 37.21 -18.77
C PRO A 14 -5.05 38.52 -18.55
N ASP A 15 -5.64 39.47 -17.82
CA ASP A 15 -4.98 40.74 -17.49
C ASP A 15 -3.81 40.54 -16.50
N CYS A 16 -4.03 39.67 -15.51
CA CYS A 16 -3.04 39.28 -14.52
C CYS A 16 -1.81 38.61 -15.18
N GLN A 17 -2.01 37.85 -16.26
CA GLN A 17 -0.93 37.20 -17.02
C GLN A 17 -0.05 38.20 -17.80
N GLN A 18 -0.52 39.42 -18.05
CA GLN A 18 0.27 40.45 -18.74
C GLN A 18 1.29 41.12 -17.80
N ASN A 19 1.05 41.07 -16.48
CA ASN A 19 1.96 41.67 -15.51
C ASN A 19 3.26 40.87 -15.36
N LYS A 20 4.42 41.52 -15.33
CA LYS A 20 5.68 40.82 -15.10
C LYS A 20 5.71 40.21 -13.71
N GLY A 21 6.15 38.95 -13.62
CA GLY A 21 6.26 38.25 -12.34
C GLY A 21 4.95 37.65 -11.82
N TRP A 22 3.86 37.62 -12.59
CA TRP A 22 2.59 36.99 -12.16
C TRP A 22 2.75 35.54 -11.65
N SER A 23 3.82 34.84 -12.06
CA SER A 23 4.14 33.47 -11.64
C SER A 23 4.95 33.38 -10.35
N SER A 24 5.34 34.49 -9.73
CA SER A 24 6.08 34.50 -8.45
C SER A 24 5.26 33.92 -7.32
N ASP A 25 3.96 34.17 -7.36
CA ASP A 25 3.00 33.80 -6.33
C ASP A 25 2.48 32.36 -6.48
N LEU A 26 2.91 31.65 -7.51
CA LEU A 26 2.56 30.25 -7.72
C LEU A 26 3.56 29.33 -7.03
N ASP A 27 3.02 28.24 -6.51
CA ASP A 27 3.81 27.15 -5.96
C ASP A 27 4.72 26.57 -7.06
N ARG A 28 5.89 26.07 -6.64
CA ARG A 28 6.88 25.46 -7.52
C ARG A 28 7.09 24.02 -7.13
N CYS A 29 7.33 23.18 -8.13
CA CYS A 29 7.74 21.81 -7.87
C CYS A 29 9.09 21.82 -7.14
N THR A 30 9.17 21.13 -5.99
CA THR A 30 10.40 20.99 -5.21
C THR A 30 11.46 20.12 -5.90
N VAL A 31 11.06 19.32 -6.89
CA VAL A 31 11.96 18.43 -7.65
C VAL A 31 12.56 19.14 -8.86
N CYS A 32 11.74 19.76 -9.71
CA CYS A 32 12.20 20.35 -10.99
C CYS A 32 12.03 21.86 -11.11
N GLY A 33 11.46 22.54 -10.11
CA GLY A 33 11.27 24.00 -10.10
C GLY A 33 10.14 24.54 -10.99
N ALA A 34 9.46 23.67 -11.76
CA ALA A 34 8.36 24.07 -12.64
C ALA A 34 7.11 24.52 -11.87
N THR A 35 6.34 25.46 -12.44
CA THR A 35 5.05 25.96 -11.90
C THR A 35 3.83 25.28 -12.52
N THR A 36 4.03 24.26 -13.37
CA THR A 36 2.99 23.46 -14.04
C THR A 36 2.40 22.41 -13.10
N LEU A 37 1.89 22.87 -11.96
CA LEU A 37 1.28 22.04 -10.92
C LEU A 37 -0.23 21.91 -11.12
N VAL A 38 -0.81 20.79 -10.68
CA VAL A 38 -2.25 20.55 -10.65
C VAL A 38 -2.69 19.85 -9.38
N ARG A 39 -3.89 20.16 -8.90
CA ARG A 39 -4.50 19.48 -7.76
C ARG A 39 -5.37 18.33 -8.25
N ARG A 40 -5.06 17.10 -7.82
CA ARG A 40 -5.78 15.87 -8.15
C ARG A 40 -6.03 15.07 -6.88
N LEU A 41 -7.29 14.76 -6.57
CA LEU A 41 -7.66 13.92 -5.43
C LEU A 41 -7.01 14.35 -4.09
N GLY A 42 -6.89 15.66 -3.85
CA GLY A 42 -6.24 16.20 -2.65
C GLY A 42 -4.71 16.26 -2.70
N HIS A 43 -4.08 15.90 -3.82
CA HIS A 43 -2.64 15.94 -4.01
C HIS A 43 -2.23 16.97 -5.05
N THR A 44 -1.12 17.65 -4.82
CA THR A 44 -0.52 18.56 -5.80
C THR A 44 0.55 17.81 -6.60
N VAL A 45 0.36 17.73 -7.91
CA VAL A 45 1.21 16.95 -8.84
C VAL A 45 1.85 17.87 -9.88
N CYS A 46 3.14 17.71 -10.10
CA CYS A 46 3.84 18.39 -11.19
C CYS A 46 3.60 17.70 -12.53
N ARG A 47 3.14 18.42 -13.54
CA ARG A 47 2.97 17.85 -14.88
C ARG A 47 4.29 17.62 -15.63
N SER A 48 5.37 18.26 -15.20
CA SER A 48 6.66 18.17 -15.90
C SER A 48 7.53 17.00 -15.46
N CYS A 49 7.49 16.63 -14.18
CA CYS A 49 8.27 15.51 -13.62
C CYS A 49 7.44 14.47 -12.86
N GLU A 50 6.11 14.66 -12.82
CA GLU A 50 5.15 13.75 -12.17
C GLU A 50 5.32 13.59 -10.65
N ALA A 51 6.26 14.30 -10.03
CA ALA A 51 6.38 14.34 -8.58
C ALA A 51 5.08 14.85 -7.95
N SER A 52 4.58 14.10 -6.98
CA SER A 52 3.40 14.46 -6.19
C SER A 52 3.85 14.87 -4.79
N ALA A 53 3.48 16.09 -4.38
CA ALA A 53 3.49 16.41 -2.96
C ALA A 53 2.27 15.69 -2.37
N THR A 54 2.52 14.64 -1.58
CA THR A 54 1.51 14.17 -0.64
C THR A 54 1.16 15.37 0.22
N ALA A 55 -0.12 15.74 0.30
CA ALA A 55 -0.56 16.73 1.26
C ALA A 55 -0.25 16.17 2.66
N GLU A 56 0.94 16.47 3.18
CA GLU A 56 1.29 16.29 4.59
C GLU A 56 0.34 17.11 5.48
N PHE A 57 -0.52 17.94 4.87
CA PHE A 57 -1.64 18.66 5.46
C PHE A 57 -2.92 17.83 5.75
N LEU A 58 -2.96 16.52 5.45
CA LEU A 58 -4.03 15.66 6.00
C LEU A 58 -3.83 15.29 7.49
N ALA A 59 -2.84 15.87 8.16
CA ALA A 59 -2.57 15.63 9.57
C ALA A 59 -3.13 16.68 10.55
N VAL A 60 -3.61 17.86 10.12
CA VAL A 60 -4.15 18.89 11.02
C VAL A 60 -5.31 19.60 10.31
N GLU A 61 -6.52 19.57 10.91
CA GLU A 61 -7.74 20.32 10.51
C GLU A 61 -8.79 19.76 9.51
N THR A 62 -8.84 18.45 9.20
CA THR A 62 -10.07 17.85 8.60
C THR A 62 -10.80 16.87 9.53
N THR A 63 -10.62 17.04 10.85
CA THR A 63 -11.34 16.28 11.89
C THR A 63 -12.75 16.79 12.19
N MET A 64 -13.39 17.56 11.32
CA MET A 64 -14.81 17.89 11.49
C MET A 64 -15.58 17.71 10.19
N ASP A 65 -16.44 16.69 10.21
CA ASP A 65 -17.61 16.50 9.35
C ASP A 65 -17.49 15.64 8.08
N ARG A 66 -17.15 14.36 8.25
CA ARG A 66 -18.00 13.19 7.92
C ARG A 66 -17.20 11.88 7.99
N GLY A 67 -17.54 11.02 8.96
CA GLY A 67 -17.22 9.59 8.93
C GLY A 67 -16.28 9.09 10.03
N PHE A 68 -16.86 8.72 11.18
CA PHE A 68 -16.38 7.76 12.17
C PHE A 68 -14.85 7.49 12.23
N ALA A 69 -14.11 8.35 12.92
CA ALA A 69 -12.77 8.00 13.40
C ALA A 69 -12.90 7.01 14.56
N ILE A 70 -12.63 5.73 14.30
CA ILE A 70 -12.40 4.76 15.37
C ILE A 70 -11.17 5.25 16.14
N ARG A 71 -11.37 5.68 17.39
CA ARG A 71 -10.28 5.90 18.34
C ARG A 71 -9.59 4.56 18.58
N MET A 72 -8.44 4.32 17.97
CA MET A 72 -7.55 3.25 18.40
C MET A 72 -6.70 3.76 19.57
N PRO A 73 -6.73 3.10 20.74
CA PRO A 73 -5.87 3.45 21.86
C PRO A 73 -4.48 2.84 21.66
N GLY A 74 -3.45 3.69 21.57
CA GLY A 74 -2.06 3.32 21.84
C GLY A 74 -1.08 3.44 20.66
N PRO A 75 0.24 3.54 20.94
CA PRO A 75 1.28 3.63 19.93
C PRO A 75 1.49 2.24 19.31
N GLY A 76 0.62 1.89 18.37
CA GLY A 76 0.75 0.70 17.57
C GLY A 76 1.93 0.85 16.63
N ARG A 77 2.91 -0.04 16.75
CA ARG A 77 3.98 -0.22 15.77
C ARG A 77 3.33 -0.37 14.40
N HIS A 78 3.46 0.63 13.53
CA HIS A 78 3.14 0.46 12.12
C HIS A 78 4.09 -0.61 11.58
N ARG A 79 3.64 -1.88 11.58
CA ARG A 79 4.26 -2.92 10.78
C ARG A 79 4.12 -2.44 9.35
N ARG A 80 5.18 -1.82 8.82
CA ARG A 80 5.31 -1.60 7.39
C ARG A 80 5.15 -2.98 6.77
N THR A 81 4.02 -3.23 6.14
CA THR A 81 3.88 -4.37 5.26
C THR A 81 4.89 -4.14 4.15
N ASP A 82 5.98 -4.91 4.14
CA ASP A 82 6.97 -4.81 3.08
C ASP A 82 6.25 -5.07 1.74
N SER A 83 6.53 -4.28 0.71
CA SER A 83 5.83 -4.38 -0.59
C SER A 83 5.95 -5.79 -1.23
N ARG A 84 6.94 -6.57 -0.80
CA ARG A 84 7.10 -8.00 -1.14
C ARG A 84 6.01 -8.88 -0.54
N ASP A 85 5.51 -8.57 0.66
CA ASP A 85 4.42 -9.32 1.29
C ASP A 85 3.10 -9.08 0.55
N LEU A 86 2.84 -7.84 0.10
CA LEU A 86 1.65 -7.54 -0.71
C LEU A 86 1.63 -8.32 -2.03
N SER A 87 2.77 -8.42 -2.71
CA SER A 87 2.84 -9.13 -3.99
C SER A 87 2.52 -10.62 -3.84
N ALA A 88 2.99 -11.25 -2.74
CA ALA A 88 2.68 -12.63 -2.42
C ALA A 88 1.19 -12.82 -2.05
N ASP A 89 0.62 -11.90 -1.28
CA ASP A 89 -0.79 -11.94 -0.89
C ASP A 89 -1.72 -11.80 -2.10
N VAL A 90 -1.41 -10.90 -3.04
CA VAL A 90 -2.17 -10.72 -4.27
C VAL A 90 -2.08 -11.97 -5.15
N ALA A 91 -0.89 -12.55 -5.32
CA ALA A 91 -0.72 -13.79 -6.07
C ALA A 91 -1.58 -14.93 -5.48
N SER A 92 -1.55 -15.10 -4.15
CA SER A 92 -2.37 -16.11 -3.47
C SER A 92 -3.87 -15.86 -3.63
N ALA A 93 -4.30 -14.60 -3.62
CA ALA A 93 -5.70 -14.24 -3.84
C ALA A 93 -6.16 -14.56 -5.28
N ILE A 94 -5.31 -14.26 -6.28
CA ILE A 94 -5.58 -14.58 -7.68
C ILE A 94 -5.71 -16.09 -7.89
N ASP A 95 -4.82 -16.90 -7.30
CA ASP A 95 -4.91 -18.36 -7.42
C ASP A 95 -6.20 -18.93 -6.81
N ARG A 96 -6.74 -18.30 -5.76
CA ARG A 96 -8.04 -18.70 -5.19
C ARG A 96 -9.20 -18.35 -6.14
N VAL A 97 -9.18 -17.16 -6.74
CA VAL A 97 -10.21 -16.74 -7.70
C VAL A 97 -10.20 -17.62 -8.95
N LEU A 98 -9.00 -18.03 -9.39
CA LEU A 98 -8.82 -18.91 -10.53
C LEU A 98 -9.00 -20.41 -10.20
N GLY A 99 -9.26 -20.76 -8.94
CA GLY A 99 -9.42 -22.15 -8.50
C GLY A 99 -8.14 -23.00 -8.61
N ARG A 100 -6.97 -22.36 -8.69
CA ARG A 100 -5.65 -23.00 -8.78
C ARG A 100 -5.07 -23.36 -7.40
N ALA A 101 -5.57 -22.72 -6.34
CA ALA A 101 -5.23 -23.05 -4.97
C ALA A 101 -6.23 -24.06 -4.37
N PRO A 102 -5.79 -24.97 -3.49
CA PRO A 102 -6.69 -25.88 -2.79
C PRO A 102 -7.70 -25.09 -1.97
N ALA A 103 -8.94 -25.57 -1.90
CA ALA A 103 -9.98 -24.97 -1.08
C ALA A 103 -9.48 -24.78 0.36
N ARG A 104 -9.74 -23.60 0.94
CA ARG A 104 -9.39 -23.28 2.33
C ARG A 104 -9.84 -24.44 3.22
N PRO A 105 -8.95 -25.07 4.00
CA PRO A 105 -9.35 -26.15 4.88
C PRO A 105 -10.43 -25.60 5.81
N THR A 106 -11.56 -26.30 5.87
CA THR A 106 -12.65 -25.94 6.77
C THR A 106 -12.16 -26.03 8.20
N ARG A 107 -12.80 -25.32 9.13
CA ARG A 107 -12.46 -25.35 10.56
C ARG A 107 -12.42 -26.79 11.12
N SER A 108 -13.20 -27.69 10.53
CA SER A 108 -13.18 -29.13 10.81
C SER A 108 -11.85 -29.78 10.42
N ALA A 109 -11.39 -29.59 9.17
CA ALA A 109 -10.14 -30.20 8.69
C ALA A 109 -8.89 -29.71 9.44
N ILE A 110 -8.92 -28.47 9.96
CA ILE A 110 -7.85 -27.94 10.81
C ILE A 110 -7.89 -28.59 12.20
N ALA A 111 -9.07 -28.86 12.74
CA ALA A 111 -9.21 -29.56 14.01
C ALA A 111 -8.73 -31.02 13.89
N ASP A 112 -9.06 -31.71 12.80
CA ASP A 112 -8.67 -33.10 12.56
C ASP A 112 -7.15 -33.28 12.42
N ALA A 113 -6.44 -32.31 11.82
CA ALA A 113 -4.98 -32.33 11.68
C ALA A 113 -4.23 -32.01 12.98
N LEU A 114 -4.91 -31.40 13.97
CA LEU A 114 -4.33 -31.13 15.29
C LEU A 114 -4.58 -32.28 16.28
N ASP A 115 -5.52 -33.19 15.97
CA ASP A 115 -5.93 -34.31 16.81
C ASP A 115 -5.32 -35.65 16.36
N THR A 116 -4.49 -35.68 15.31
CA THR A 116 -3.70 -36.86 14.97
C THR A 116 -2.64 -37.09 16.05
N PRO A 117 -2.71 -38.19 16.82
CA PRO A 117 -1.65 -38.51 17.76
C PRO A 117 -0.39 -38.91 16.97
N GLU A 118 0.73 -38.24 17.24
CA GLU A 118 2.05 -38.73 16.87
C GLU A 118 2.27 -40.09 17.57
N VAL A 119 2.01 -41.19 16.86
CA VAL A 119 2.37 -42.55 17.32
C VAL A 119 3.45 -43.13 16.40
N ASN A 120 4.67 -42.81 16.84
CA ASN A 120 5.80 -43.70 17.08
C ASN A 120 6.63 -44.24 15.90
N THR A 121 7.84 -43.69 15.82
CA THR A 121 9.12 -44.38 15.67
C THR A 121 9.11 -45.76 16.33
N GLN A 122 9.27 -46.84 15.54
CA GLN A 122 10.05 -48.05 15.85
C GLN A 122 9.67 -49.18 14.86
N GLU A 123 10.55 -49.48 13.91
CA GLU A 123 10.98 -50.87 13.71
C GLU A 123 12.34 -50.88 13.02
N GLN A 124 13.36 -51.01 13.87
CA GLN A 124 14.72 -51.34 13.52
C GLN A 124 14.93 -52.81 13.91
N GLU A 125 15.50 -53.56 12.96
CA GLU A 125 16.33 -54.77 13.18
C GLU A 125 15.65 -56.15 13.22
N LYS A 126 15.91 -56.99 12.19
CA LYS A 126 16.82 -58.14 12.32
C LYS A 126 17.27 -58.71 10.96
N VAL A 127 18.54 -59.12 10.90
CA VAL A 127 19.46 -59.29 9.75
C VAL A 127 19.60 -60.80 9.29
N PRO A 128 20.62 -61.24 8.50
CA PRO A 128 20.63 -61.91 7.17
C PRO A 128 21.00 -63.44 7.32
N PRO A 129 21.77 -64.18 6.46
CA PRO A 129 22.37 -63.94 5.12
C PRO A 129 22.21 -65.08 4.09
N ASP A 130 22.64 -64.82 2.85
CA ASP A 130 23.37 -65.77 1.98
C ASP A 130 24.12 -64.89 0.96
N GLY A 131 25.44 -64.95 0.78
CA GLY A 131 26.32 -66.11 0.77
C GLY A 131 26.94 -66.15 -0.63
N ALA A 132 28.07 -65.45 -0.81
CA ALA A 132 28.78 -65.36 -2.09
C ALA A 132 29.55 -66.65 -2.41
N ALA A 133 29.55 -67.05 -3.69
CA ALA A 133 30.71 -67.56 -4.42
C ALA A 133 30.41 -67.53 -5.93
#